data_AF-A0A1V4AHJ0-F1
#
_entry.id   AF-A0A1V4AHJ0-F1
#
_cell.length_a   1.000
_cell.length_b   1.000
_cell.length_c   1.000
_cell.angle_alpha   90.00
_cell.angle_beta   90.00
_cell.angle_gamma   90.00
#
_symmetry.space_group_name_H-M   'P 1'
#
loop_
_entity.id
_entity.type
_entity.pdbx_description
1 polymer ?
#
loop_
_entity_poly.entity_id
_entity_poly.type
_entity_poly.pdbx_seq_one_letter_code
_entity_poly.pdbx_strand_id
1 'polypeptide(L)' 'VPQALEAFFESTDFEDAIRNAISIGGDSDTLAAITGAVAEAYYGVPTNIRKHAMTFLDQRLLKILLDFEG' A
#
# COMPACT_ATOMS: atom_id res chain seq x y z
N VAL A 1 -7.27 11.83 5.88
CA VAL A 1 -7.94 11.23 4.69
C VAL A 1 -7.69 12.03 3.41
N PRO A 2 -7.88 13.37 3.34
CA PRO A 2 -7.50 14.13 2.14
C PRO A 2 -6.05 13.92 1.71
N GLN A 3 -5.13 13.86 2.67
CA GLN A 3 -3.69 13.67 2.40
C GLN A 3 -3.34 12.31 1.77
N ALA A 4 -4.11 11.25 2.05
CA ALA A 4 -3.85 9.93 1.46
C ALA A 4 -4.19 9.92 -0.04
N LEU A 5 -5.26 10.61 -0.41
CA LEU A 5 -5.65 10.77 -1.81
C LEU A 5 -4.71 11.72 -2.54
N GLU A 6 -4.28 12.81 -1.89
CA GLU A 6 -3.27 13.72 -2.45
C GLU A 6 -1.95 13.00 -2.75
N ALA A 7 -1.48 12.17 -1.81
CA ALA A 7 -0.27 11.35 -2.00
C ALA A 7 -0.38 10.42 -3.21
N PHE A 8 -1.59 9.91 -3.49
CA PHE A 8 -1.86 9.12 -4.69
C PHE A 8 -1.93 10.00 -5.95
N PHE A 9 -2.63 11.14 -5.92
CA PHE A 9 -2.77 12.00 -7.10
C PHE A 9 -1.44 12.60 -7.58
N GLU A 10 -0.50 12.84 -6.67
CA GLU A 10 0.85 13.31 -6.97
C GLU A 10 1.84 12.18 -7.32
N SER A 11 1.39 10.92 -7.30
CA SER A 11 2.25 9.76 -7.57
C SER A 11 2.27 9.34 -9.04
N THR A 12 3.38 8.74 -9.46
CA THR A 12 3.58 8.21 -10.82
C THR A 12 3.55 6.68 -10.90
N ASP A 13 3.73 6.01 -9.77
CA ASP A 13 3.58 4.56 -9.63
C ASP A 13 3.21 4.18 -8.18
N PHE A 14 3.01 2.88 -7.93
CA PHE A 14 2.65 2.37 -6.61
C PHE A 14 3.70 2.69 -5.53
N GLU A 15 4.99 2.54 -5.83
CA GLU A 15 6.05 2.74 -4.83
C GLU A 15 6.16 4.22 -4.48
N ASP A 16 6.07 5.09 -5.48
CA ASP A 16 6.03 6.54 -5.34
C ASP A 16 4.84 6.98 -4.47
N ALA A 17 3.63 6.43 -4.71
CA ALA A 17 2.45 6.72 -3.90
C ALA A 17 2.66 6.39 -2.42
N ILE A 18 3.22 5.22 -2.13
CA ILE A 18 3.51 4.79 -0.74
C ILE A 18 4.60 5.67 -0.12
N ARG A 19 5.67 6.01 -0.87
CA ARG A 19 6.73 6.90 -0.41
C ARG A 19 6.21 8.29 -0.09
N ASN A 20 5.30 8.82 -0.89
CA ASN A 20 4.63 10.09 -0.64
C ASN A 20 3.80 10.03 0.65
N ALA A 21 2.99 8.97 0.83
CA ALA A 21 2.18 8.77 2.03
C ALA A 21 3.03 8.69 3.32
N ILE A 22 4.17 8.00 3.27
CA ILE A 22 5.11 7.91 4.40
C ILE A 22 5.77 9.27 4.67
N SER A 23 6.18 9.99 3.62
CA SER A 23 6.90 11.27 3.72
C SER A 23 6.06 12.40 4.32
N ILE A 24 4.73 12.32 4.20
CA ILE A 24 3.79 13.25 4.85
C ILE A 24 3.91 13.16 6.39
N GLY A 25 4.32 12.01 6.92
CA GLY A 25 4.50 11.78 8.36
C GLY A 25 3.19 11.73 9.14
N GLY A 26 3.31 11.68 10.47
CA GLY A 26 2.17 11.54 11.38
C GLY A 26 1.66 10.10 11.45
N ASP A 27 0.39 9.89 11.11
CA ASP A 27 -0.30 8.59 11.07
C ASP A 27 -0.03 7.88 9.74
N SER A 28 1.26 7.64 9.48
CA SER A 28 1.75 7.15 8.18
C SER A 28 1.23 5.75 7.85
N ASP A 29 0.94 4.90 8.85
CA ASP A 29 0.35 3.58 8.63
C ASP A 29 -1.07 3.69 8.09
N THR A 30 -1.91 4.55 8.69
CA THR A 30 -3.27 4.79 8.19
C THR A 30 -3.25 5.45 6.82
N LEU A 31 -2.36 6.43 6.59
CA LEU A 31 -2.23 7.08 5.28
C LEU A 31 -1.79 6.10 4.20
N ALA A 32 -0.72 5.33 4.45
CA ALA A 32 -0.20 4.36 3.50
C ALA A 32 -1.19 3.23 3.21
N ALA A 33 -2.00 2.81 4.19
CA ALA A 33 -3.06 1.83 3.97
C ALA A 33 -4.13 2.32 2.98
N ILE A 34 -4.59 3.58 3.13
CA ILE A 34 -5.59 4.18 2.23
C ILE A 34 -4.98 4.45 0.85
N THR A 35 -3.81 5.11 0.80
CA THR A 35 -3.10 5.40 -0.45
C THR A 35 -2.78 4.11 -1.21
N GLY A 36 -2.30 3.08 -0.50
CA GLY A 36 -1.97 1.77 -1.05
C GLY A 36 -3.16 1.05 -1.66
N ALA A 37 -4.34 1.08 -1.04
CA ALA A 37 -5.55 0.47 -1.59
C ALA A 37 -5.97 1.09 -2.94
N VAL A 38 -5.87 2.42 -3.05
CA VAL A 38 -6.19 3.13 -4.31
C VAL A 38 -5.09 2.89 -5.35
N ALA A 39 -3.82 2.98 -4.94
CA ALA A 39 -2.68 2.77 -5.82
C ALA A 39 -2.62 1.34 -6.37
N GLU A 40 -2.94 0.33 -5.56
CA GLU A 40 -3.05 -1.07 -6.01
C GLU A 40 -4.10 -1.21 -7.11
N ALA A 41 -5.29 -0.64 -6.92
CA ALA A 41 -6.37 -0.75 -7.90
C ALA A 41 -6.03 -0.06 -9.24
N TYR A 42 -5.21 0.99 -9.21
CA TYR A 42 -4.87 1.77 -10.39
C TYR A 42 -3.57 1.33 -11.08
N TYR A 43 -2.50 1.11 -10.33
CA TYR A 43 -1.17 0.76 -10.83
C TYR A 43 -0.84 -0.75 -10.73
N GLY A 44 -1.49 -1.45 -9.80
CA GLY A 44 -1.05 -2.77 -9.32
C GLY A 44 0.14 -2.67 -8.36
N VAL A 45 0.36 -3.73 -7.57
CA VAL A 45 1.49 -3.83 -6.63
C VAL A 45 2.70 -4.49 -7.31
N PRO A 46 3.90 -3.88 -7.29
CA PRO A 46 5.11 -4.51 -7.79
C PRO A 46 5.42 -5.84 -7.10
N THR A 47 5.71 -6.89 -7.88
CA THR A 47 5.92 -8.25 -7.38
C THR A 47 7.01 -8.36 -6.31
N ASN A 48 8.07 -7.57 -6.41
CA ASN A 48 9.15 -7.52 -5.42
C ASN A 48 8.65 -6.96 -4.08
N ILE A 49 7.87 -5.87 -4.10
CA ILE A 49 7.27 -5.29 -2.90
C ILE A 49 6.29 -6.27 -2.27
N ARG A 50 5.40 -6.88 -3.07
CA ARG A 50 4.44 -7.88 -2.60
C ARG A 50 5.15 -9.07 -1.93
N LYS A 51 6.13 -9.66 -2.60
CA LYS A 51 6.90 -10.80 -2.06
C LYS A 51 7.60 -10.45 -0.75
N HIS A 52 8.16 -9.24 -0.65
CA HIS A 52 8.81 -8.80 0.57
C HIS A 52 7.78 -8.55 1.69
N ALA A 53 6.66 -7.89 1.39
CA ALA A 53 5.59 -7.62 2.34
C ALA A 53 5.02 -8.92 2.95
N MET A 54 4.85 -9.97 2.14
CA MET A 54 4.41 -11.28 2.61
C MET A 54 5.34 -11.90 3.66
N THR A 55 6.64 -11.55 3.69
CA THR A 55 7.57 -12.05 4.71
C THR A 55 7.32 -11.47 6.10
N PHE A 56 6.58 -10.35 6.19
CA PHE A 56 6.18 -9.75 7.47
C PHE A 56 4.87 -10.32 8.02
N LEU A 57 4.09 -11.05 7.21
CA LEU A 57 2.80 -11.59 7.61
C LEU A 57 2.99 -12.92 8.34
N ASP A 58 2.33 -13.07 9.48
CA ASP A 58 2.20 -14.37 10.12
C ASP A 58 1.28 -15.31 9.30
N GLN A 59 1.23 -16.59 9.69
CA GLN A 59 0.41 -17.58 8.98
C GLN A 59 -1.07 -17.20 8.92
N ARG A 60 -1.60 -16.49 9.92
CA ARG A 60 -3.01 -16.08 9.97
C ARG A 60 -3.28 -14.97 8.96
N LEU A 61 -2.45 -13.93 8.94
CA LEU A 61 -2.58 -12.79 8.02
C LEU A 61 -2.33 -13.22 6.57
N LEU A 62 -1.34 -14.07 6.34
CA LEU A 62 -1.06 -14.61 5.01
C LEU A 62 -2.26 -15.39 4.45
N LYS A 63 -2.92 -16.19 5.29
CA LYS A 63 -4.14 -16.90 4.90
C LYS A 63 -5.26 -15.94 4.50
N ILE A 64 -5.49 -14.90 5.30
CA ILE A 64 -6.51 -13.88 5.01
C ILE A 64 -6.24 -13.20 3.67
N LEU A 65 -4.99 -12.84 3.39
CA LEU A 65 -4.60 -12.22 2.12
C LEU A 65 -4.89 -13.15 0.93
N LEU A 66 -4.49 -14.43 1.02
CA LEU A 66 -4.71 -15.40 -0.05
C LEU A 66 -6.20 -15.70 -0.28
N ASP A 67 -7.00 -15.75 0.79
CA ASP A 67 -8.45 -15.93 0.71
C ASP A 67 -9.16 -14.69 0.12
N PHE A 68 -8.57 -13.50 0.27
CA PHE A 68 -9.10 -12.25 -0.31
C PHE A 68 -8.78 -12.09 -1.80
N GLU A 69 -7.59 -12.51 -2.22
CA GLU A 69 -7.14 -12.41 -3.62
C GLU A 69 -7.64 -13.55 -4.52
N GLY A 70 -8.07 -14.67 -3.94
CA GLY A 70 -8.53 -15.89 -4.65
C GLY A 70 -10.00 -15.86 -5.03
#